data_AF-A0A949CDS5-F1
#
_entry.id   AF-A0A949CDS5-F1
#
_cell.length_a   1.000
_cell.length_b   1.000
_cell.length_c   1.000
_cell.angle_alpha   90.00
_cell.angle_beta   90.00
_cell.angle_gamma   90.00
#
_symmetry.space_group_name_H-M   'P 1'
#
loop_
_entity.id
_entity.type
_entity.pdbx_description
1 polymer ?
#
loop_
_entity_poly.entity_id
_entity_poly.type
_entity_poly.pdbx_seq_one_letter_code
_entity_poly.pdbx_strand_id
1 'polypeptide(L)'
;MIEIRVAKSKEDLEAVYKLRHDTYVKRDGKFNPEDFPDGMMSDKFDAHSIILIAIKDDIPIGTIRCTEDIPEIGLPIDRHYDINKIRETRKYNKPLYCVGMLAEDVRYKSLGMLKNLFGFLFTLANQRGLRDAVAIVNSSQESIMNKLGLKRIGKEFWSDEIKNYVVPMYAAKEMLSDFLYEKTSLEFAMFGESFRRIVLNKNENLCKEGDIGNEFYVITNGSVSVYKKHGKGSEYKIAMLGPGSIIGEMALVGKNTKRSATVRANITGTVFKALSKNDFSEALKDHEKALSLSKVLMERIDLLNSCVKSNADICSRVKAKKAIPMPKKLLFFIQKLKREKFKAGQIICKQGNKGNTAYIIEKGKVEVYIDNTRVAALFKNSIFGEMAALGNGIRTATVIASSETEARKIPKKILLNMLSEPETVKYFFLILCNRIREMNEKLADADIKRKIGQNIIDLLVRMQNEREFDDYFADGSEETRDIEWVAQSLGYEFKDIELFLTQLRKTKIIILDENKEIHVFNAEKLRNFSFTIDITN
;
A
#
# COMPACT_ATOMS: atom_id res chain seq x y z
N MET A 1 8.78 13.34 -4.53
CA MET A 1 7.84 12.29 -5.00
C MET A 1 7.72 12.37 -6.51
N ILE A 2 7.81 11.25 -7.22
CA ILE A 2 7.58 11.17 -8.68
C ILE A 2 6.28 10.40 -8.92
N GLU A 3 5.40 10.92 -9.78
CA GLU A 3 4.20 10.24 -10.29
C GLU A 3 4.43 9.83 -11.75
N ILE A 4 4.11 8.59 -12.10
CA ILE A 4 4.09 8.10 -13.48
C ILE A 4 2.68 7.62 -13.79
N ARG A 5 2.10 8.11 -14.88
CA ARG A 5 0.74 7.74 -15.31
C ARG A 5 0.65 7.62 -16.82
N VAL A 6 -0.44 7.01 -17.29
CA VAL A 6 -0.79 7.03 -18.71
C VAL A 6 -1.25 8.44 -19.06
N ALA A 7 -0.64 9.03 -20.08
CA ALA A 7 -1.03 10.34 -20.61
C ALA A 7 -2.35 10.18 -21.38
N LYS A 8 -3.45 10.71 -20.83
CA LYS A 8 -4.79 10.59 -21.43
C LYS A 8 -5.47 11.93 -21.67
N SER A 9 -5.27 12.89 -20.78
CA SER A 9 -5.88 14.21 -20.94
C SER A 9 -5.16 15.01 -22.02
N LYS A 10 -5.82 16.06 -22.51
CA LYS A 10 -5.21 16.98 -23.47
C LYS A 10 -3.94 17.61 -22.88
N GLU A 11 -3.99 18.00 -21.61
CA GLU A 11 -2.88 18.61 -20.88
C GLU A 11 -1.71 17.62 -20.71
N ASP A 12 -1.99 16.35 -20.43
CA ASP A 12 -0.96 15.32 -20.36
C ASP A 12 -0.25 15.13 -21.71
N LEU A 13 -1.01 15.07 -22.80
CA LEU A 13 -0.46 14.87 -24.14
C LEU A 13 0.35 16.09 -24.59
N GLU A 14 -0.14 17.31 -24.37
CA GLU A 14 0.61 18.54 -24.62
C GLU A 14 1.92 18.56 -23.84
N ALA A 15 1.90 18.17 -22.56
CA ALA A 15 3.11 18.06 -21.75
C ALA A 15 4.11 17.01 -22.29
N VAL A 16 3.62 15.87 -22.78
CA VAL A 16 4.45 14.85 -23.44
C VAL A 16 5.09 15.42 -24.71
N TYR A 17 4.30 16.03 -25.58
CA TYR A 17 4.79 16.52 -26.88
C TYR A 17 5.80 17.64 -26.72
N LYS A 18 5.57 18.54 -25.76
CA LYS A 18 6.53 19.59 -25.41
C LYS A 18 7.83 19.01 -24.85
N LEU A 19 7.75 18.04 -23.94
CA LEU A 19 8.94 17.40 -23.36
C LEU A 19 9.77 16.67 -24.44
N ARG A 20 9.13 15.98 -25.38
CA ARG A 20 9.79 15.36 -26.54
C ARG A 20 10.47 16.40 -27.42
N HIS A 21 9.78 17.48 -27.77
CA HIS A 21 10.32 18.57 -28.57
C HIS A 21 11.55 19.20 -27.89
N ASP A 22 11.43 19.59 -26.63
CA ASP A 22 12.53 20.21 -25.88
C ASP A 22 13.75 19.27 -25.76
N THR A 23 13.50 17.97 -25.64
CA THR A 23 14.55 16.94 -25.57
C THR A 23 15.23 16.72 -26.91
N TYR A 24 14.47 16.43 -27.96
CA TYR A 24 15.05 15.96 -29.22
C TYR A 24 15.37 17.08 -30.21
N VAL A 25 14.56 18.12 -30.25
CA VAL A 25 14.76 19.26 -31.16
C VAL A 25 15.71 20.27 -30.52
N LYS A 26 15.34 20.83 -29.36
CA LYS A 26 16.12 21.93 -28.77
C LYS A 26 17.45 21.48 -28.16
N ARG A 27 17.44 20.41 -27.37
CA ARG A 27 18.63 19.96 -26.61
C ARG A 27 19.55 19.07 -27.45
N ASP A 28 18.98 18.02 -28.07
CA ASP A 28 19.78 17.02 -28.78
C ASP A 28 20.06 17.40 -30.25
N GLY A 29 19.31 18.33 -30.84
CA GLY A 29 19.49 18.76 -32.24
C GLY A 29 19.19 17.67 -33.28
N LYS A 30 18.32 16.71 -32.96
CA LYS A 30 18.07 15.50 -33.77
C LYS A 30 17.01 15.66 -34.86
N PHE A 31 16.12 16.64 -34.72
CA PHE A 31 15.07 16.91 -35.71
C PHE A 31 15.03 18.39 -36.05
N ASN A 32 14.49 18.74 -37.22
CA ASN A 32 14.41 20.12 -37.65
C ASN A 32 13.35 20.88 -36.84
N PRO A 33 13.66 22.05 -36.28
CA PRO A 33 12.68 22.86 -35.56
C PRO A 33 11.47 23.28 -36.42
N GLU A 34 11.66 23.42 -37.74
CA GLU A 34 10.58 23.81 -38.68
C GLU A 34 9.49 22.73 -38.81
N ASP A 35 9.80 21.47 -38.51
CA ASP A 35 8.82 20.38 -38.51
C ASP A 35 7.83 20.50 -37.33
N PHE A 36 8.14 21.33 -36.32
CA PHE A 36 7.38 21.48 -35.08
C PHE A 36 7.18 22.96 -34.72
N PRO A 37 6.46 23.75 -35.55
CA PRO A 37 6.35 25.20 -35.40
C PRO A 37 5.64 25.64 -34.11
N ASP A 38 4.80 24.78 -33.52
CA ASP A 38 4.12 24.99 -32.24
C ASP A 38 4.95 24.54 -31.02
N GLY A 39 6.15 23.99 -31.26
CA GLY A 39 7.02 23.43 -30.23
C GLY A 39 6.50 22.12 -29.63
N MET A 40 5.63 21.39 -30.34
CA MET A 40 5.03 20.13 -29.91
C MET A 40 5.42 18.98 -30.85
N MET A 41 6.08 17.96 -30.31
CA MET A 41 6.46 16.77 -31.08
C MET A 41 5.46 15.63 -30.90
N SER A 42 4.58 15.45 -31.90
CA SER A 42 3.60 14.36 -31.99
C SER A 42 3.66 13.66 -33.36
N ASP A 43 3.13 12.44 -33.45
CA ASP A 43 3.03 11.73 -34.73
C ASP A 43 1.74 10.87 -34.83
N LYS A 44 1.50 10.29 -36.01
CA LYS A 44 0.32 9.46 -36.29
C LYS A 44 0.19 8.21 -35.38
N PHE A 45 1.28 7.74 -34.78
CA PHE A 45 1.29 6.54 -33.96
C PHE A 45 0.84 6.82 -32.52
N ASP A 46 0.88 8.07 -32.06
CA ASP A 46 0.49 8.44 -30.70
C ASP A 46 -0.95 8.03 -30.38
N ALA A 47 -1.87 8.12 -31.34
CA ALA A 47 -3.28 7.71 -31.20
C ALA A 47 -3.48 6.21 -30.88
N HIS A 48 -2.50 5.36 -31.21
CA HIS A 48 -2.54 3.91 -31.04
C HIS A 48 -1.53 3.39 -30.04
N SER A 49 -1.00 4.29 -29.21
CA SER A 49 0.08 3.97 -28.29
C SER A 49 -0.35 4.08 -26.84
N ILE A 50 0.27 3.27 -25.99
CA ILE A 50 0.35 3.57 -24.56
C ILE A 50 1.46 4.60 -24.40
N ILE A 51 1.11 5.79 -23.93
CA ILE A 51 2.05 6.88 -23.65
C ILE A 51 2.10 7.07 -22.14
N LEU A 52 3.29 7.01 -21.56
CA LEU A 52 3.50 7.34 -20.16
C LEU A 52 4.12 8.74 -20.03
N ILE A 53 3.74 9.42 -18.96
CA ILE A 53 4.38 10.65 -18.50
C ILE A 53 4.79 10.49 -17.03
N ALA A 54 6.02 10.90 -16.72
CA ALA A 54 6.54 11.04 -15.36
C ALA A 54 6.58 12.51 -14.98
N ILE A 55 6.01 12.83 -13.82
CA ILE A 55 5.84 14.18 -13.30
C ILE A 55 6.45 14.25 -11.91
N LYS A 56 7.17 15.33 -11.61
CA LYS A 56 7.64 15.65 -10.27
C LYS A 56 7.35 17.13 -10.00
N ASP A 57 6.63 17.41 -8.92
CA ASP A 57 6.26 18.77 -8.51
C ASP A 57 5.61 19.55 -9.68
N ASP A 58 4.64 18.91 -10.36
CA ASP A 58 3.93 19.39 -11.56
C ASP A 58 4.78 19.63 -12.81
N ILE A 59 6.07 19.27 -12.78
CA ILE A 59 6.98 19.37 -13.93
C ILE A 59 7.07 18.00 -14.63
N PRO A 60 6.81 17.91 -15.95
CA PRO A 60 7.11 16.72 -16.74
C PRO A 60 8.62 16.47 -16.78
N ILE A 61 9.05 15.29 -16.35
CA ILE A 61 10.47 14.92 -16.25
C ILE A 61 10.84 13.68 -17.07
N GLY A 62 9.84 12.96 -17.59
CA GLY A 62 10.07 11.78 -18.42
C GLY A 62 8.84 11.37 -19.21
N THR A 63 9.03 10.75 -20.37
CA THR A 63 7.97 10.12 -21.16
C THR A 63 8.53 8.96 -21.96
N ILE A 64 7.69 7.95 -22.22
CA ILE A 64 7.99 6.83 -23.10
C ILE A 64 6.70 6.37 -23.79
N ARG A 65 6.84 5.76 -24.97
CA ARG A 65 5.73 5.24 -25.77
C ARG A 65 5.90 3.76 -26.08
N CYS A 66 4.78 3.04 -26.10
CA CYS A 66 4.67 1.69 -26.65
C CYS A 66 3.51 1.64 -27.66
N THR A 67 3.83 1.44 -28.92
CA THR A 67 2.88 1.42 -30.04
C THR A 67 2.55 -0.02 -30.40
N GLU A 68 1.26 -0.34 -30.52
CA GLU A 68 0.82 -1.66 -30.99
C GLU A 68 0.94 -1.77 -32.52
N ASP A 69 1.35 -2.93 -33.03
CA ASP A 69 1.44 -3.20 -34.48
C ASP A 69 0.04 -3.40 -35.06
N ILE A 70 -0.45 -2.36 -35.72
CA ILE A 70 -1.74 -2.34 -36.42
C ILE A 70 -1.46 -2.46 -37.92
N PRO A 71 -1.94 -3.50 -38.62
CA PRO A 71 -1.59 -3.76 -40.01
C PRO A 71 -1.78 -2.57 -40.97
N GLU A 72 -2.83 -1.77 -40.76
CA GLU A 72 -3.16 -0.62 -41.61
C GLU A 72 -2.22 0.58 -41.40
N ILE A 73 -1.55 0.65 -40.24
CA ILE A 73 -0.76 1.81 -39.79
C ILE A 73 0.74 1.50 -39.78
N GLY A 74 1.08 0.26 -39.44
CA GLY A 74 2.44 -0.21 -39.16
C GLY A 74 2.97 0.26 -37.80
N LEU A 75 4.26 0.03 -37.60
CA LEU A 75 5.04 0.48 -36.44
C LEU A 75 6.00 1.61 -36.83
N PRO A 76 6.40 2.46 -35.86
CA PRO A 76 7.44 3.47 -36.09
C PRO A 76 8.74 2.90 -36.69
N ILE A 77 9.14 1.68 -36.28
CA ILE A 77 10.36 1.03 -36.77
C ILE A 77 10.34 0.71 -38.28
N ASP A 78 9.16 0.54 -38.88
CA ASP A 78 9.03 0.16 -40.30
C ASP A 78 9.62 1.22 -41.26
N ARG A 79 9.73 2.48 -40.80
CA ARG A 79 10.34 3.57 -41.59
C ARG A 79 11.84 3.43 -41.76
N HIS A 80 12.49 2.62 -40.92
CA HIS A 80 13.94 2.57 -40.84
C HIS A 80 14.51 1.15 -40.96
N TYR A 81 13.73 0.13 -40.60
CA TYR A 81 14.20 -1.25 -40.59
C TYR A 81 13.07 -2.22 -40.95
N ASP A 82 13.34 -3.11 -41.90
CA ASP A 82 12.39 -4.15 -42.30
C ASP A 82 12.27 -5.23 -41.22
N ILE A 83 11.10 -5.28 -40.58
CA ILE A 83 10.75 -6.28 -39.56
C ILE A 83 9.76 -7.33 -40.08
N ASN A 84 9.50 -7.43 -41.39
CA ASN A 84 8.57 -8.42 -41.95
C ASN A 84 8.97 -9.85 -41.59
N LYS A 85 10.27 -10.16 -41.66
CA LYS A 85 10.78 -11.46 -41.20
C LYS A 85 10.46 -11.72 -39.73
N ILE A 86 10.50 -10.71 -38.88
CA ILE A 86 10.12 -10.85 -37.46
C ILE A 86 8.62 -11.12 -37.39
N ARG A 87 7.77 -10.34 -38.07
CA ARG A 87 6.32 -10.56 -38.11
C ARG A 87 5.96 -11.99 -38.52
N GLU A 88 6.60 -12.51 -39.56
CA GLU A 88 6.37 -13.85 -40.13
C GLU A 88 6.91 -14.99 -39.26
N THR A 89 8.10 -14.83 -38.67
CA THR A 89 8.78 -15.90 -37.91
C THR A 89 8.42 -15.94 -36.43
N ARG A 90 7.60 -14.99 -35.97
CA ARG A 90 7.14 -14.94 -34.58
C ARG A 90 6.33 -16.18 -34.24
N LYS A 91 6.68 -16.77 -33.10
CA LYS A 91 6.05 -17.98 -32.56
C LYS A 91 4.56 -17.78 -32.23
N TYR A 92 4.14 -16.57 -31.92
CA TYR A 92 2.80 -16.26 -31.45
C TYR A 92 2.09 -15.29 -32.40
N ASN A 93 0.86 -15.61 -32.79
CA ASN A 93 -0.03 -14.69 -33.51
C ASN A 93 -0.66 -13.68 -32.51
N LYS A 94 0.19 -12.90 -31.85
CA LYS A 94 -0.18 -11.86 -30.87
C LYS A 94 0.42 -10.52 -31.28
N PRO A 95 -0.05 -9.39 -30.73
CA PRO A 95 0.44 -8.09 -31.18
C PRO A 95 1.95 -7.93 -30.91
N LEU A 96 2.67 -7.44 -31.91
CA LEU A 96 4.03 -6.93 -31.78
C LEU A 96 3.92 -5.48 -31.27
N TYR A 97 4.87 -5.04 -30.47
CA TYR A 97 4.88 -3.65 -30.00
C TYR A 97 6.19 -2.95 -30.35
N CYS A 98 6.13 -1.67 -30.69
CA CYS A 98 7.31 -0.83 -30.84
C CYS A 98 7.46 0.10 -29.63
N VAL A 99 8.59 0.01 -28.93
CA VAL A 99 8.91 0.92 -27.82
C VAL A 99 9.80 2.04 -28.34
N GLY A 100 9.52 3.27 -27.94
CA GLY A 100 10.29 4.43 -28.40
C GLY A 100 9.87 5.73 -27.74
N MET A 101 10.33 6.85 -28.32
CA MET A 101 10.05 8.21 -27.85
C MET A 101 10.37 8.42 -26.36
N LEU A 102 11.46 7.81 -25.87
CA LEU A 102 11.95 7.98 -24.51
C LEU A 102 12.62 9.35 -24.34
N ALA A 103 11.90 10.33 -23.81
CA ALA A 103 12.44 11.65 -23.50
C ALA A 103 12.51 11.82 -21.99
N GLU A 104 13.66 12.25 -21.47
CA GLU A 104 13.91 12.48 -20.05
C GLU A 104 14.61 13.83 -19.86
N ASP A 105 14.23 14.52 -18.79
CA ASP A 105 14.99 15.66 -18.29
C ASP A 105 16.30 15.15 -17.63
N VAL A 106 17.43 15.69 -18.08
CA VAL A 106 18.78 15.24 -17.68
C VAL A 106 18.97 15.31 -16.17
N ARG A 107 18.31 16.25 -15.49
CA ARG A 107 18.41 16.45 -14.03
C ARG A 107 17.79 15.29 -13.24
N TYR A 108 16.89 14.54 -13.85
CA TYR A 108 16.15 13.43 -13.22
C TYR A 108 16.48 12.06 -13.81
N LYS A 109 17.36 12.02 -14.82
CA LYS A 109 17.78 10.79 -15.48
C LYS A 109 18.45 9.85 -14.49
N SER A 110 17.93 8.64 -14.37
CA SER A 110 18.51 7.59 -13.52
C SER A 110 18.08 6.21 -14.01
N LEU A 111 18.89 5.19 -13.70
CA LEU A 111 18.50 3.80 -13.98
C LEU A 111 17.20 3.41 -13.26
N GLY A 112 16.94 4.00 -12.10
CA GLY A 112 15.68 3.83 -11.37
C GLY A 112 14.48 4.40 -12.12
N MET A 113 14.58 5.61 -12.67
CA MET A 113 13.53 6.21 -13.51
C MET A 113 13.24 5.33 -14.73
N LEU A 114 14.28 4.95 -15.48
CA LEU A 114 14.16 4.09 -16.65
C LEU A 114 13.45 2.77 -16.33
N LYS A 115 13.90 2.08 -15.28
CA LYS A 115 13.25 0.83 -14.84
C LYS A 115 11.77 1.02 -14.50
N ASN A 116 11.40 2.16 -13.92
CA ASN A 116 10.01 2.45 -13.59
C ASN A 116 9.16 2.77 -14.81
N LEU A 117 9.69 3.53 -15.77
CA LEU A 117 9.02 3.83 -17.04
C LEU A 117 8.81 2.57 -17.87
N PHE A 118 9.88 1.83 -18.17
CA PHE A 118 9.80 0.57 -18.94
C PHE A 118 8.97 -0.48 -18.22
N GLY A 119 9.18 -0.65 -16.91
CA GLY A 119 8.42 -1.60 -16.10
C GLY A 119 6.92 -1.33 -16.14
N PHE A 120 6.50 -0.08 -15.96
CA PHE A 120 5.09 0.26 -16.02
C PHE A 120 4.52 0.10 -17.44
N LEU A 121 5.26 0.56 -18.45
CA LEU A 121 4.87 0.47 -19.85
C LEU A 121 4.64 -0.98 -20.29
N PHE A 122 5.56 -1.88 -19.96
CA PHE A 122 5.45 -3.29 -20.29
C PHE A 122 4.38 -4.00 -19.48
N THR A 123 4.14 -3.62 -18.21
CA THR A 123 3.00 -4.13 -17.45
C THR A 123 1.67 -3.83 -18.15
N LEU A 124 1.48 -2.60 -18.65
CA LEU A 124 0.27 -2.21 -19.38
C LEU A 124 0.18 -2.91 -20.74
N ALA A 125 1.27 -2.94 -21.51
CA ALA A 125 1.30 -3.63 -22.80
C ALA A 125 1.05 -5.14 -22.66
N ASN A 126 1.55 -5.76 -21.59
CA ASN A 126 1.29 -7.18 -21.28
C ASN A 126 -0.19 -7.46 -20.99
N GLN A 127 -0.92 -6.52 -20.38
CA GLN A 127 -2.37 -6.64 -20.21
C GLN A 127 -3.13 -6.59 -21.54
N ARG A 128 -2.57 -5.91 -22.55
CA ARG A 128 -3.07 -5.91 -23.94
C ARG A 128 -2.54 -7.08 -24.78
N GLY A 129 -1.74 -7.97 -24.20
CA GLY A 129 -1.28 -9.20 -24.86
C GLY A 129 0.12 -9.13 -25.46
N LEU A 130 0.97 -8.17 -25.05
CA LEU A 130 2.38 -8.10 -25.42
C LEU A 130 3.06 -9.47 -25.35
N ARG A 131 3.67 -9.88 -26.46
CA ARG A 131 4.58 -11.04 -26.55
C ARG A 131 5.97 -10.66 -26.99
N ASP A 132 6.09 -9.64 -27.81
CA ASP A 132 7.33 -9.23 -28.41
C ASP A 132 7.36 -7.70 -28.50
N ALA A 133 8.53 -7.13 -28.23
CA ALA A 133 8.79 -5.72 -28.41
C ALA A 133 9.96 -5.52 -29.37
N VAL A 134 9.86 -4.50 -30.21
CA VAL A 134 10.94 -3.98 -31.05
C VAL A 134 11.22 -2.53 -30.69
N ALA A 135 12.42 -2.07 -30.97
CA ALA A 135 12.80 -0.68 -30.77
C ALA A 135 13.90 -0.27 -31.75
N ILE A 136 13.94 1.02 -32.07
CA ILE A 136 15.11 1.67 -32.65
C ILE A 136 15.74 2.51 -31.55
N VAL A 137 17.01 2.27 -31.30
CA VAL A 137 17.77 2.99 -30.27
C VAL A 137 18.99 3.64 -30.86
N ASN A 138 19.42 4.76 -30.25
CA ASN A 138 20.66 5.41 -30.65
C ASN A 138 21.86 4.50 -30.36
N SER A 139 22.90 4.56 -31.20
CA SER A 139 24.16 3.79 -31.13
C SER A 139 25.01 3.95 -29.86
N SER A 140 24.59 4.78 -28.91
CA SER A 140 25.20 4.94 -27.60
C SER A 140 24.42 4.25 -26.46
N GLN A 141 23.33 3.54 -26.76
CA GLN A 141 22.32 3.13 -25.76
C GLN A 141 22.04 1.61 -25.69
N GLU A 142 22.48 0.82 -26.66
CA GLU A 142 22.51 -0.65 -26.68
C GLU A 142 23.02 -1.24 -25.36
N SER A 143 24.07 -0.69 -24.73
CA SER A 143 24.58 -1.22 -23.46
C SER A 143 23.53 -1.17 -22.35
N ILE A 144 22.78 -0.07 -22.24
CA ILE A 144 21.68 0.02 -21.27
C ILE A 144 20.50 -0.85 -21.72
N MET A 145 20.15 -0.86 -23.00
CA MET A 145 19.01 -1.62 -23.54
C MET A 145 19.21 -3.14 -23.47
N ASN A 146 20.45 -3.62 -23.65
CA ASN A 146 20.84 -5.00 -23.41
C ASN A 146 20.63 -5.39 -21.94
N LYS A 147 20.97 -4.51 -21.00
CA LYS A 147 20.65 -4.71 -19.57
C LYS A 147 19.15 -4.68 -19.30
N LEU A 148 18.35 -4.08 -20.19
CA LEU A 148 16.89 -4.11 -20.15
C LEU A 148 16.29 -5.30 -20.95
N GLY A 149 17.09 -6.25 -21.41
CA GLY A 149 16.64 -7.47 -22.08
C GLY A 149 16.38 -7.35 -23.59
N LEU A 150 16.54 -6.17 -24.18
CA LEU A 150 16.48 -6.00 -25.64
C LEU A 150 17.78 -6.47 -26.27
N LYS A 151 17.70 -7.26 -27.35
CA LYS A 151 18.85 -7.75 -28.11
C LYS A 151 18.90 -7.10 -29.48
N ARG A 152 20.11 -6.80 -29.95
CA ARG A 152 20.35 -6.31 -31.31
C ARG A 152 19.92 -7.34 -32.36
N ILE A 153 19.19 -6.90 -33.38
CA ILE A 153 18.72 -7.75 -34.49
C ILE A 153 19.26 -7.35 -35.86
N GLY A 154 19.96 -6.22 -35.95
CA GLY A 154 20.52 -5.71 -37.19
C GLY A 154 21.77 -4.87 -36.95
N LYS A 155 22.48 -4.54 -38.03
CA LYS A 155 23.66 -3.66 -37.98
C LYS A 155 23.23 -2.23 -37.64
N GLU A 156 24.22 -1.44 -37.23
CA GLU A 156 24.06 -0.01 -37.00
C GLU A 156 23.97 0.66 -38.36
N PHE A 157 23.11 1.65 -38.48
CA PHE A 157 22.95 2.42 -39.71
C PHE A 157 22.58 3.87 -39.38
N TRP A 158 22.88 4.77 -40.31
CA TRP A 158 22.47 6.17 -40.22
C TRP A 158 20.99 6.33 -40.61
N SER A 159 20.22 7.07 -39.81
CA SER A 159 18.84 7.42 -40.13
C SER A 159 18.72 8.91 -40.42
N ASP A 160 18.33 9.27 -41.63
CA ASP A 160 18.19 10.67 -42.05
C ASP A 160 17.05 11.41 -41.35
N GLU A 161 16.00 10.71 -40.92
CA GLU A 161 14.88 11.29 -40.17
C GLU A 161 15.29 11.59 -38.71
N ILE A 162 16.11 10.73 -38.10
CA ILE A 162 16.55 10.87 -36.69
C ILE A 162 17.86 11.68 -36.58
N LYS A 163 18.55 11.89 -37.71
CA LYS A 163 19.89 12.51 -37.81
C LYS A 163 20.90 11.88 -36.84
N ASN A 164 20.87 10.56 -36.73
CA ASN A 164 21.77 9.82 -35.85
C ASN A 164 21.99 8.38 -36.33
N TYR A 165 23.07 7.77 -35.83
CA TYR A 165 23.28 6.33 -35.94
C TYR A 165 22.37 5.59 -34.98
N VAL A 166 21.70 4.56 -35.49
CA VAL A 166 20.71 3.78 -34.76
C VAL A 166 20.91 2.29 -34.93
N VAL A 167 20.36 1.53 -33.98
CA VAL A 167 20.44 0.08 -33.90
C VAL A 167 19.03 -0.49 -33.68
N PRO A 168 18.58 -1.43 -34.52
CA PRO A 168 17.30 -2.10 -34.32
C PRO A 168 17.46 -3.21 -33.27
N MET A 169 16.51 -3.26 -32.35
CA MET A 169 16.49 -4.20 -31.23
C MET A 169 15.15 -4.92 -31.11
N TYR A 170 15.19 -6.10 -30.48
CA TYR A 170 14.05 -6.98 -30.23
C TYR A 170 14.15 -7.60 -28.84
N ALA A 171 13.01 -7.75 -28.16
CA ALA A 171 12.86 -8.54 -26.95
C ALA A 171 11.61 -9.40 -27.04
N ALA A 172 11.76 -10.70 -26.77
CA ALA A 172 10.62 -11.55 -26.46
C ALA A 172 10.16 -11.31 -25.01
N LYS A 173 8.90 -11.59 -24.70
CA LYS A 173 8.30 -11.40 -23.37
C LYS A 173 9.11 -12.07 -22.26
N GLU A 174 9.68 -13.24 -22.53
CA GLU A 174 10.50 -13.97 -21.58
C GLU A 174 11.79 -13.20 -21.23
N MET A 175 12.28 -12.34 -22.14
CA MET A 175 13.43 -11.45 -21.89
C MET A 175 13.02 -10.15 -21.18
N LEU A 176 11.73 -9.82 -21.18
CA LEU A 176 11.14 -8.69 -20.46
C LEU A 176 10.72 -9.06 -19.04
N SER A 177 10.96 -10.31 -18.59
CA SER A 177 10.53 -10.81 -17.29
C SER A 177 11.01 -9.92 -16.14
N ASP A 178 12.25 -9.43 -16.21
CA ASP A 178 12.84 -8.58 -15.17
C ASP A 178 12.09 -7.24 -14.98
N PHE A 179 11.32 -6.81 -15.98
CA PHE A 179 10.43 -5.64 -15.91
C PHE A 179 9.01 -6.00 -15.51
N LEU A 180 8.54 -7.18 -15.94
CA LEU A 180 7.20 -7.68 -15.66
C LEU A 180 7.06 -8.24 -14.23
N TYR A 181 8.16 -8.56 -13.55
CA TYR A 181 8.21 -9.01 -12.16
C TYR A 181 7.97 -7.84 -11.17
N GLU A 182 6.90 -7.08 -11.36
CA GLU A 182 6.25 -6.53 -10.19
C GLU A 182 5.62 -7.69 -9.44
N LYS A 183 6.06 -7.96 -8.21
CA LYS A 183 5.34 -8.82 -7.24
C LYS A 183 4.03 -8.15 -6.80
N THR A 184 3.23 -7.73 -7.76
CA THR A 184 1.84 -7.37 -7.47
C THR A 184 1.07 -8.67 -7.49
N SER A 185 0.24 -8.86 -6.48
CA SER A 185 -0.69 -9.97 -6.47
C SER A 185 -1.55 -9.90 -7.76
N LEU A 186 -1.79 -11.06 -8.41
CA LEU A 186 -2.45 -11.15 -9.71
C LEU A 186 -3.76 -10.35 -9.76
N GLU A 187 -4.40 -10.19 -8.60
CA GLU A 187 -5.66 -9.51 -8.36
C GLU A 187 -5.62 -8.02 -8.74
N PHE A 188 -4.48 -7.35 -8.64
CA PHE A 188 -4.36 -5.94 -9.01
C PHE A 188 -3.94 -5.71 -10.46
N ALA A 189 -3.54 -6.76 -11.19
CA ALA A 189 -3.21 -6.63 -12.60
C ALA A 189 -4.43 -6.16 -13.42
N MET A 190 -5.64 -6.51 -12.98
CA MET A 190 -6.90 -6.21 -13.68
C MET A 190 -7.25 -4.70 -13.70
N PHE A 191 -6.62 -3.89 -12.85
CA PHE A 191 -6.86 -2.45 -12.78
C PHE A 191 -6.04 -1.66 -13.81
N GLY A 192 -4.99 -2.26 -14.37
CA GLY A 192 -4.22 -1.71 -15.48
C GLY A 192 -3.95 -0.20 -15.41
N GLU A 193 -4.50 0.52 -16.39
CA GLU A 193 -4.31 1.97 -16.57
C GLU A 193 -5.02 2.84 -15.52
N SER A 194 -5.88 2.26 -14.69
CA SER A 194 -6.48 2.97 -13.54
C SER A 194 -5.45 3.24 -12.45
N PHE A 195 -4.35 2.48 -12.42
CA PHE A 195 -3.26 2.75 -11.49
C PHE A 195 -2.31 3.82 -12.02
N ARG A 196 -1.86 4.66 -11.09
CA ARG A 196 -0.66 5.48 -11.27
C ARG A 196 0.48 4.87 -10.48
N ARG A 197 1.71 5.08 -10.90
CA ARG A 197 2.89 4.64 -10.17
C ARG A 197 3.49 5.81 -9.42
N ILE A 198 3.67 5.66 -8.11
CA ILE A 198 4.37 6.64 -7.26
C ILE A 198 5.73 6.09 -6.91
N VAL A 199 6.78 6.88 -7.12
CA VAL A 199 8.17 6.52 -6.79
C VAL A 199 8.71 7.51 -5.77
N LEU A 200 9.20 6.98 -4.65
CA LEU A 200 9.79 7.75 -3.56
C LEU A 200 11.27 7.46 -3.37
N ASN A 201 11.99 8.52 -3.05
CA ASN A 201 13.35 8.45 -2.52
C ASN A 201 13.33 8.19 -1.01
N LYS A 202 14.46 7.72 -0.46
CA LYS A 202 14.62 7.54 0.99
C LYS A 202 14.23 8.81 1.74
N ASN A 203 13.51 8.65 2.84
CA ASN A 203 12.98 9.70 3.72
C ASN A 203 11.86 10.58 3.12
N GLU A 204 11.49 10.43 1.85
CA GLU A 204 10.31 11.12 1.33
C GLU A 204 9.03 10.55 1.98
N ASN A 205 8.09 11.44 2.28
CA ASN A 205 6.78 11.06 2.80
C ASN A 205 5.81 10.81 1.64
N LEU A 206 5.13 9.67 1.64
CA LEU A 206 3.98 9.41 0.78
C LEU A 206 2.80 10.28 1.19
N CYS A 207 2.59 10.40 2.49
CA CYS A 207 1.60 11.28 3.10
C CYS A 207 2.01 11.59 4.54
N LYS A 208 1.50 12.69 5.08
CA LYS A 208 1.63 13.04 6.50
C LYS A 208 0.32 12.79 7.23
N GLU A 209 0.43 12.52 8.52
CA GLU A 209 -0.74 12.46 9.40
C GLU A 209 -1.53 13.77 9.33
N GLY A 210 -2.86 13.67 9.17
CA GLY A 210 -3.77 14.80 9.09
C GLY A 210 -4.08 15.28 7.66
N ASP A 211 -3.24 14.94 6.67
CA ASP A 211 -3.45 15.29 5.26
C ASP A 211 -4.79 14.72 4.75
N ILE A 212 -5.44 15.38 3.80
CA ILE A 212 -6.61 14.81 3.15
C ILE A 212 -6.17 13.70 2.20
N GLY A 213 -6.68 12.49 2.38
CA GLY A 213 -6.43 11.36 1.50
C GLY A 213 -7.60 11.12 0.55
N ASN A 214 -7.30 10.97 -0.76
CA ASN A 214 -8.28 10.66 -1.82
C ASN A 214 -7.94 9.39 -2.62
N GLU A 215 -6.92 8.66 -2.20
CA GLU A 215 -6.41 7.48 -2.89
C GLU A 215 -5.80 6.49 -1.91
N PHE A 216 -5.75 5.23 -2.32
CA PHE A 216 -4.99 4.20 -1.62
C PHE A 216 -3.80 3.73 -2.46
N TYR A 217 -2.86 3.09 -1.80
CA TYR A 217 -1.61 2.65 -2.38
C TYR A 217 -1.36 1.18 -2.07
N VAL A 218 -0.77 0.46 -3.02
CA VAL A 218 -0.18 -0.87 -2.83
C VAL A 218 1.31 -0.76 -3.02
N ILE A 219 2.11 -1.18 -2.04
CA ILE A 219 3.57 -1.21 -2.17
C ILE A 219 3.94 -2.33 -3.16
N THR A 220 4.66 -2.00 -4.23
CA THR A 220 5.17 -3.00 -5.19
C THR A 220 6.67 -3.24 -5.06
N ASN A 221 7.41 -2.24 -4.57
CA ASN A 221 8.85 -2.37 -4.29
C ASN A 221 9.28 -1.49 -3.10
N GLY A 222 10.31 -1.93 -2.40
CA GLY A 222 10.89 -1.21 -1.27
C GLY A 222 10.12 -1.37 0.04
N SER A 223 10.38 -0.48 0.99
CA SER A 223 9.73 -0.51 2.31
C SER A 223 9.48 0.88 2.85
N VAL A 224 8.45 0.98 3.69
CA VAL A 224 8.09 2.23 4.38
C VAL A 224 8.02 2.02 5.88
N SER A 225 8.22 3.09 6.62
CA SER A 225 7.87 3.17 8.03
C SER A 225 6.63 4.05 8.21
N VAL A 226 5.72 3.60 9.07
CA VAL A 226 4.51 4.33 9.44
C VAL A 226 4.76 4.99 10.79
N TYR A 227 4.51 6.28 10.87
CA TYR A 227 4.73 7.10 12.06
C TYR A 227 3.43 7.71 12.56
N LYS A 228 3.30 7.78 13.88
CA LYS A 228 2.18 8.42 14.57
C LYS A 228 2.72 9.56 15.44
N LYS A 229 2.07 10.72 15.41
CA LYS A 229 2.38 11.80 16.34
C LYS A 229 1.81 11.48 17.72
N HIS A 230 2.60 11.73 18.76
CA HIS A 230 2.17 11.63 20.16
C HIS A 230 2.81 12.76 20.98
N GLY A 231 2.05 13.37 21.90
CA GLY A 231 2.53 14.49 22.72
C GLY A 231 2.86 15.77 21.93
N LYS A 232 3.93 16.46 22.34
CA LYS A 232 4.45 17.73 21.77
C LYS A 232 5.04 17.62 20.35
N GLY A 233 4.53 16.69 19.52
CA GLY A 233 4.91 16.56 18.11
C GLY A 233 5.92 15.47 17.78
N SER A 234 6.36 14.69 18.77
CA SER A 234 7.25 13.54 18.58
C SER A 234 6.58 12.48 17.70
N GLU A 235 7.28 12.02 16.66
CA GLU A 235 6.80 10.96 15.77
C GLU A 235 7.35 9.59 16.19
N TYR A 236 6.46 8.63 16.44
CA TYR A 236 6.83 7.27 16.80
C TYR A 236 6.58 6.32 15.63
N LYS A 237 7.60 5.53 15.27
CA LYS A 237 7.45 4.46 14.29
C LYS A 237 6.57 3.34 14.88
N ILE A 238 5.39 3.18 14.30
CA ILE A 238 4.37 2.19 14.72
C ILE A 238 4.34 0.94 13.85
N ALA A 239 4.83 1.01 12.61
CA ALA A 239 4.90 -0.15 11.73
C ALA A 239 5.98 0.01 10.67
N MET A 240 6.41 -1.11 10.09
CA MET A 240 7.21 -1.16 8.87
C MET A 240 6.45 -2.03 7.86
N LEU A 241 6.24 -1.50 6.66
CA LEU A 241 5.46 -2.16 5.62
C LEU A 241 6.33 -2.42 4.38
N GLY A 242 6.15 -3.58 3.76
CA GLY A 242 6.85 -4.00 2.55
C GLY A 242 5.88 -4.34 1.40
N PRO A 243 6.38 -4.90 0.29
CA PRO A 243 5.58 -5.20 -0.89
C PRO A 243 4.31 -6.03 -0.57
N GLY A 244 3.21 -5.72 -1.26
CA GLY A 244 1.88 -6.29 -1.03
C GLY A 244 1.05 -5.54 0.03
N SER A 245 1.66 -4.67 0.85
CA SER A 245 0.94 -3.88 1.84
C SER A 245 0.08 -2.80 1.19
N ILE A 246 -1.16 -2.67 1.63
CA ILE A 246 -2.09 -1.57 1.26
C ILE A 246 -1.98 -0.45 2.30
N ILE A 247 -2.00 0.80 1.84
CA ILE A 247 -1.94 2.01 2.66
C ILE A 247 -3.02 2.98 2.20
N GLY A 248 -3.66 3.67 3.14
CA GLY A 248 -4.55 4.78 2.82
C GLY A 248 -5.91 4.35 2.28
N GLU A 249 -6.28 3.08 2.46
CA GLU A 249 -7.55 2.47 2.08
C GLU A 249 -8.76 3.22 2.65
N MET A 250 -8.58 3.87 3.80
CA MET A 250 -9.58 4.73 4.42
C MET A 250 -10.00 5.93 3.58
N ALA A 251 -9.13 6.40 2.68
CA ALA A 251 -9.42 7.49 1.76
C ALA A 251 -10.64 7.20 0.87
N LEU A 252 -10.93 5.91 0.65
CA LEU A 252 -12.03 5.46 -0.18
C LEU A 252 -13.39 5.52 0.53
N VAL A 253 -13.41 5.64 1.86
CA VAL A 253 -14.62 5.50 2.71
C VAL A 253 -15.43 6.79 2.79
N GLY A 254 -14.77 7.91 3.07
CA GLY A 254 -15.44 9.15 3.50
C GLY A 254 -15.14 10.33 2.59
N LYS A 255 -15.93 11.40 2.72
CA LYS A 255 -15.56 12.71 2.18
C LYS A 255 -14.49 13.32 3.09
N ASN A 256 -13.41 13.85 2.51
CA ASN A 256 -12.34 14.55 3.22
C ASN A 256 -11.73 13.76 4.39
N THR A 257 -11.55 12.46 4.21
CA THR A 257 -10.89 11.60 5.20
C THR A 257 -9.44 12.01 5.38
N LYS A 258 -9.05 12.28 6.63
CA LYS A 258 -7.67 12.59 6.98
C LYS A 258 -6.83 11.32 7.10
N ARG A 259 -5.57 11.38 6.68
CA ARG A 259 -4.57 10.33 6.88
C ARG A 259 -4.35 10.13 8.37
N SER A 260 -4.40 8.88 8.83
CA SER A 260 -4.28 8.54 10.25
C SER A 260 -2.85 8.50 10.76
N ALA A 261 -1.86 8.54 9.87
CA ALA A 261 -0.44 8.41 10.17
C ALA A 261 0.41 8.99 9.03
N THR A 262 1.67 9.34 9.34
CA THR A 262 2.69 9.68 8.35
C THR A 262 3.29 8.40 7.79
N VAL A 263 3.51 8.34 6.48
CA VAL A 263 4.13 7.18 5.81
C VAL A 263 5.38 7.65 5.08
N ARG A 264 6.54 7.08 5.41
CA ARG A 264 7.85 7.52 4.92
C ARG A 264 8.62 6.36 4.31
N ALA A 265 9.23 6.59 3.14
CA ALA A 265 10.06 5.59 2.48
C ALA A 265 11.37 5.36 3.24
N ASN A 266 11.72 4.09 3.48
CA ASN A 266 12.97 3.71 4.15
C ASN A 266 14.16 3.66 3.18
N ILE A 267 13.89 3.45 1.89
CA ILE A 267 14.90 3.31 0.84
C ILE A 267 14.49 4.09 -0.42
N THR A 268 15.49 4.47 -1.22
CA THR A 268 15.27 5.06 -2.54
C THR A 268 14.77 4.02 -3.54
N GLY A 269 13.82 4.41 -4.38
CA GLY A 269 13.15 3.49 -5.30
C GLY A 269 12.05 2.68 -4.61
N THR A 270 11.43 3.22 -3.56
CA THR A 270 10.20 2.66 -3.01
C THR A 270 9.05 3.00 -3.95
N VAL A 271 8.32 1.98 -4.43
CA VAL A 271 7.34 2.10 -5.51
C VAL A 271 5.96 1.68 -5.01
N PHE A 272 4.95 2.48 -5.37
CA PHE A 272 3.55 2.22 -5.08
C PHE A 272 2.73 2.21 -6.37
N LYS A 273 1.69 1.39 -6.38
CA LYS A 273 0.53 1.57 -7.27
C LYS A 273 -0.53 2.38 -6.51
N ALA A 274 -0.91 3.52 -7.05
CA ALA A 274 -1.90 4.44 -6.48
C ALA A 274 -3.21 4.37 -7.28
N LEU A 275 -4.32 4.15 -6.59
CA LEU A 275 -5.66 4.15 -7.18
C LEU A 275 -6.52 5.21 -6.50
N SER A 276 -7.04 6.14 -7.31
CA SER A 276 -7.90 7.21 -6.81
C SER A 276 -9.26 6.66 -6.37
N LYS A 277 -9.95 7.41 -5.52
CA LYS A 277 -11.32 7.08 -5.10
C LYS A 277 -12.30 6.97 -6.27
N ASN A 278 -12.12 7.79 -7.30
CA ASN A 278 -12.96 7.79 -8.49
C ASN A 278 -12.69 6.54 -9.33
N ASP A 279 -11.42 6.27 -9.62
CA ASP A 279 -11.01 5.08 -10.39
C ASP A 279 -11.37 3.78 -9.66
N PHE A 280 -11.26 3.77 -8.33
CA PHE A 280 -11.73 2.67 -7.51
C PHE A 280 -13.24 2.46 -7.66
N SER A 281 -14.03 3.53 -7.57
CA SER A 281 -15.49 3.44 -7.70
C SER A 281 -15.90 3.00 -9.11
N GLU A 282 -15.17 3.43 -10.14
CA GLU A 282 -15.38 2.99 -11.52
C GLU A 282 -15.02 1.51 -11.68
N ALA A 283 -13.85 1.10 -11.17
CA ALA A 283 -13.40 -0.28 -11.24
C ALA A 283 -14.33 -1.26 -10.49
N LEU A 284 -15.01 -0.82 -9.44
CA LEU A 284 -16.01 -1.64 -8.74
C LEU A 284 -17.28 -1.93 -9.55
N LYS A 285 -17.51 -1.23 -10.67
CA LYS A 285 -18.57 -1.59 -11.62
C LYS A 285 -18.29 -2.91 -12.34
N ASP A 286 -17.02 -3.29 -12.42
CA ASP A 286 -16.58 -4.57 -12.94
C ASP A 286 -16.58 -5.63 -11.82
N HIS A 287 -17.42 -6.66 -12.01
CA HIS A 287 -17.61 -7.75 -11.08
C HIS A 287 -16.31 -8.50 -10.74
N GLU A 288 -15.46 -8.75 -11.73
CA GLU A 288 -14.23 -9.51 -11.51
C GLU A 288 -13.21 -8.70 -10.70
N LYS A 289 -13.08 -7.40 -11.01
CA LYS A 289 -12.22 -6.49 -10.25
C LYS A 289 -12.69 -6.34 -8.80
N ALA A 290 -13.99 -6.22 -8.60
CA ALA A 290 -14.63 -6.20 -7.29
C ALA A 290 -14.32 -7.46 -6.45
N LEU A 291 -14.50 -8.65 -7.04
CA LEU A 291 -14.19 -9.92 -6.37
C LEU A 291 -12.70 -10.05 -6.07
N SER A 292 -11.84 -9.70 -7.00
CA SER A 292 -10.37 -9.74 -6.81
C SER A 292 -9.93 -8.87 -5.64
N LEU A 293 -10.44 -7.64 -5.51
CA LEU A 293 -10.17 -6.78 -4.35
C LEU A 293 -10.64 -7.39 -3.03
N SER A 294 -11.81 -8.02 -3.03
CA SER A 294 -12.34 -8.64 -1.81
C SER A 294 -11.43 -9.77 -1.32
N LYS A 295 -10.84 -10.56 -2.23
CA LYS A 295 -9.89 -11.63 -1.91
C LYS A 295 -8.62 -11.09 -1.26
N VAL A 296 -8.02 -10.05 -1.84
CA VAL A 296 -6.82 -9.40 -1.26
C VAL A 296 -7.08 -8.92 0.17
N LEU A 297 -8.23 -8.29 0.42
CA LEU A 297 -8.57 -7.83 1.78
C LEU A 297 -8.78 -8.99 2.76
N MET A 298 -9.38 -10.09 2.32
CA MET A 298 -9.57 -11.28 3.15
C MET A 298 -8.24 -11.93 3.51
N GLU A 299 -7.35 -12.13 2.55
CA GLU A 299 -5.99 -12.64 2.79
C GLU A 299 -5.23 -11.76 3.78
N ARG A 300 -5.39 -10.43 3.66
CA ARG A 300 -4.74 -9.51 4.59
C ARG A 300 -5.30 -9.60 6.00
N ILE A 301 -6.61 -9.79 6.16
CA ILE A 301 -7.21 -10.03 7.47
C ILE A 301 -6.69 -11.34 8.06
N ASP A 302 -6.55 -12.40 7.28
CA ASP A 302 -5.97 -13.67 7.76
C ASP A 302 -4.52 -13.51 8.22
N LEU A 303 -3.70 -12.77 7.45
CA LEU A 303 -2.33 -12.46 7.83
C LEU A 303 -2.25 -11.66 9.12
N LEU A 304 -3.04 -10.58 9.24
CA LEU A 304 -3.04 -9.75 10.44
C LEU A 304 -3.60 -10.51 11.64
N ASN A 305 -4.62 -11.35 11.45
CA ASN A 305 -5.17 -12.21 12.50
C ASN A 305 -4.06 -13.13 13.04
N SER A 306 -3.20 -13.65 12.16
CA SER A 306 -2.05 -14.47 12.55
C SER A 306 -1.01 -13.67 13.35
N CYS A 307 -0.76 -12.40 13.00
CA CYS A 307 0.12 -11.52 13.78
C CYS A 307 -0.45 -11.17 15.17
N VAL A 308 -1.78 -11.09 15.31
CA VAL A 308 -2.40 -10.89 16.63
C VAL A 308 -2.18 -12.12 17.53
N LYS A 309 -2.16 -13.35 16.97
CA LYS A 309 -1.85 -14.57 17.75
C LYS A 309 -0.48 -14.52 18.40
N SER A 310 0.54 -14.04 17.68
CA SER A 310 1.90 -13.96 18.21
C SER A 310 2.04 -12.91 19.33
N ASN A 311 1.06 -12.02 19.49
CA ASN A 311 1.03 -10.98 20.52
C ASN A 311 -0.26 -11.08 21.36
N ALA A 312 -0.47 -12.23 22.01
CA ALA A 312 -1.72 -12.60 22.68
C ALA A 312 -2.22 -11.63 23.77
N ASP A 313 -1.36 -10.75 24.30
CA ASP A 313 -1.68 -9.82 25.39
C ASP A 313 -2.39 -8.51 24.97
N ILE A 314 -2.65 -8.31 23.67
CA ILE A 314 -3.00 -6.97 23.14
C ILE A 314 -4.51 -6.63 23.13
N CYS A 315 -5.42 -7.59 23.35
CA CYS A 315 -6.84 -7.40 22.97
C CYS A 315 -7.88 -7.43 24.12
N SER A 316 -7.89 -6.44 25.03
CA SER A 316 -8.94 -6.37 26.07
C SER A 316 -10.00 -5.27 25.95
N ARG A 317 -9.90 -4.25 25.07
CA ARG A 317 -11.02 -3.28 24.93
C ARG A 317 -11.30 -2.87 23.48
N VAL A 318 -12.53 -3.15 23.01
CA VAL A 318 -13.09 -2.60 21.78
C VAL A 318 -14.16 -1.59 22.18
N LYS A 319 -13.88 -0.29 22.07
CA LYS A 319 -14.96 0.70 21.97
C LYS A 319 -15.52 0.59 20.57
N ALA A 320 -16.82 0.32 20.44
CA ALA A 320 -17.49 0.29 19.14
C ALA A 320 -17.33 1.67 18.47
N LYS A 321 -16.47 1.76 17.45
CA LYS A 321 -16.38 2.96 16.62
C LYS A 321 -17.58 2.99 15.65
N LYS A 322 -17.89 4.20 15.19
CA LYS A 322 -19.07 4.57 14.40
C LYS A 322 -19.35 3.53 13.30
N ALA A 323 -20.49 2.85 13.38
CA ALA A 323 -20.86 1.81 12.42
C ALA A 323 -20.95 2.40 11.01
N ILE A 324 -20.33 1.71 10.04
CA ILE A 324 -20.48 2.06 8.62
C ILE A 324 -21.96 1.87 8.25
N PRO A 325 -22.67 2.94 7.82
CA PRO A 325 -24.07 2.84 7.46
C PRO A 325 -24.25 1.86 6.29
N MET A 326 -25.16 0.91 6.45
CA MET A 326 -25.45 -0.05 5.39
C MET A 326 -26.31 0.61 4.30
N PRO A 327 -25.98 0.44 3.01
CA PRO A 327 -26.81 0.94 1.91
C PRO A 327 -28.27 0.45 2.03
N LYS A 328 -29.25 1.32 1.74
CA LYS A 328 -30.69 0.99 1.88
C LYS A 328 -31.10 -0.25 1.06
N LYS A 329 -30.61 -0.36 -0.18
CA LYS A 329 -30.86 -1.51 -1.07
C LYS A 329 -30.35 -2.82 -0.45
N LEU A 330 -29.13 -2.76 0.10
CA LEU A 330 -28.50 -3.89 0.78
C LEU A 330 -29.25 -4.27 2.07
N LEU A 331 -29.68 -3.28 2.85
CA LEU A 331 -30.51 -3.48 4.04
C LEU A 331 -31.82 -4.20 3.71
N PHE A 332 -32.56 -3.73 2.70
CA PHE A 332 -33.82 -4.36 2.28
C PHE A 332 -33.61 -5.79 1.79
N PHE A 333 -32.50 -6.06 1.09
CA PHE A 333 -32.15 -7.40 0.67
C PHE A 333 -31.82 -8.32 1.86
N ILE A 334 -30.96 -7.87 2.78
CA ILE A 334 -30.54 -8.64 3.96
C ILE A 334 -31.72 -8.95 4.89
N GLN A 335 -32.69 -8.04 5.03
CA GLN A 335 -33.89 -8.25 5.84
C GLN A 335 -34.74 -9.44 5.37
N LYS A 336 -34.63 -9.86 4.10
CA LYS A 336 -35.32 -11.03 3.55
C LYS A 336 -34.60 -12.35 3.84
N LEU A 337 -33.36 -12.31 4.32
CA LEU A 337 -32.58 -13.51 4.62
C LEU A 337 -33.05 -14.16 5.92
N LYS A 338 -32.81 -15.47 6.07
CA LYS A 338 -33.14 -16.22 7.28
C LYS A 338 -32.46 -15.57 8.50
N ARG A 339 -33.25 -15.22 9.51
CA ARG A 339 -32.76 -14.80 10.83
C ARG A 339 -32.49 -16.03 11.69
N GLU A 340 -31.34 -16.05 12.34
CA GLU A 340 -30.98 -17.03 13.36
C GLU A 340 -30.71 -16.30 14.68
N LYS A 341 -31.16 -16.89 15.79
CA LYS A 341 -31.01 -16.36 17.15
C LYS A 341 -30.02 -17.23 17.90
N PHE A 342 -29.14 -16.60 18.66
CA PHE A 342 -28.08 -17.25 19.43
C PHE A 342 -28.16 -16.76 20.88
N LYS A 343 -28.09 -17.70 21.83
CA LYS A 343 -28.01 -17.38 23.27
C LYS A 343 -26.61 -16.90 23.63
N ALA A 344 -26.49 -16.15 24.73
CA ALA A 344 -25.18 -15.80 25.28
C ALA A 344 -24.37 -17.08 25.60
N GLY A 345 -23.08 -17.07 25.30
CA GLY A 345 -22.16 -18.21 25.39
C GLY A 345 -22.21 -19.19 24.21
N GLN A 346 -23.19 -19.07 23.30
CA GLN A 346 -23.34 -20.03 22.22
C GLN A 346 -22.25 -19.88 21.14
N ILE A 347 -21.58 -20.99 20.80
CA ILE A 347 -20.64 -21.04 19.67
C ILE A 347 -21.44 -21.02 18.36
N ILE A 348 -21.18 -20.01 17.53
CA ILE A 348 -21.83 -19.83 16.22
C ILE A 348 -20.99 -20.47 15.10
N CYS A 349 -19.66 -20.34 15.19
CA CYS A 349 -18.70 -20.95 14.28
C CYS A 349 -17.53 -21.50 15.10
N LYS A 350 -16.98 -22.65 14.73
CA LYS A 350 -15.79 -23.22 15.37
C LYS A 350 -14.62 -23.22 14.38
N GLN A 351 -13.45 -22.75 14.83
CA GLN A 351 -12.23 -22.74 14.02
C GLN A 351 -11.89 -24.13 13.49
N GLY A 352 -11.38 -24.21 12.26
CA GLY A 352 -11.01 -25.47 11.59
C GLY A 352 -12.19 -26.22 10.97
N ASN A 353 -13.43 -25.95 11.40
CA ASN A 353 -14.60 -26.58 10.80
C ASN A 353 -14.85 -26.08 9.37
N LYS A 354 -15.47 -26.93 8.54
CA LYS A 354 -15.99 -26.50 7.25
C LYS A 354 -17.16 -25.53 7.42
N GLY A 355 -17.21 -24.50 6.59
CA GLY A 355 -18.28 -23.50 6.61
C GLY A 355 -18.40 -22.75 5.28
N ASN A 356 -19.62 -22.62 4.78
CA ASN A 356 -19.94 -21.94 3.51
C ASN A 356 -20.99 -20.84 3.69
N THR A 357 -21.15 -20.32 4.91
CA THR A 357 -22.11 -19.26 5.25
C THR A 357 -21.43 -18.13 5.99
N ALA A 358 -21.81 -16.90 5.68
CA ALA A 358 -21.51 -15.73 6.47
C ALA A 358 -22.75 -15.27 7.25
N TYR A 359 -22.56 -14.34 8.18
CA TYR A 359 -23.61 -13.79 9.01
C TYR A 359 -23.45 -12.28 9.16
N ILE A 360 -24.55 -11.52 9.09
CA ILE A 360 -24.58 -10.10 9.46
C ILE A 360 -25.38 -9.93 10.74
N ILE A 361 -24.79 -9.29 11.75
CA ILE A 361 -25.40 -9.07 13.07
C ILE A 361 -26.47 -7.99 12.97
N GLU A 362 -27.72 -8.29 13.32
CA GLU A 362 -28.80 -7.30 13.44
C GLU A 362 -28.88 -6.71 14.85
N LYS A 363 -28.65 -7.56 15.87
CA LYS A 363 -28.70 -7.22 17.29
C LYS A 363 -27.73 -8.11 18.06
N GLY A 364 -27.14 -7.57 19.13
CA GLY A 364 -26.24 -8.31 20.03
C GLY A 364 -24.76 -8.10 19.73
N LYS A 365 -23.94 -8.94 20.35
CA LYS A 365 -22.48 -8.86 20.33
C LYS A 365 -21.88 -10.26 20.27
N VAL A 366 -20.95 -10.47 19.35
CA VAL A 366 -20.17 -11.71 19.25
C VAL A 366 -18.69 -11.44 19.48
N GLU A 367 -17.97 -12.44 19.94
CA GLU A 367 -16.53 -12.40 20.17
C GLU A 367 -15.85 -13.45 19.29
N VAL A 368 -14.71 -13.06 18.72
CA VAL A 368 -13.95 -13.86 17.75
C VAL A 368 -12.65 -14.29 18.40
N TYR A 369 -12.39 -15.59 18.38
CA TYR A 369 -11.25 -16.24 19.01
C TYR A 369 -10.46 -17.02 17.97
N ILE A 370 -9.14 -16.98 18.06
CA ILE A 370 -8.26 -17.87 17.30
C ILE A 370 -7.26 -18.49 18.27
N ASP A 371 -7.19 -19.82 18.31
CA ASP A 371 -6.34 -20.57 19.23
C ASP A 371 -6.51 -20.11 20.70
N ASN A 372 -7.76 -19.86 21.10
CA ASN A 372 -8.20 -19.31 22.41
C ASN A 372 -7.86 -17.84 22.69
N THR A 373 -7.10 -17.16 21.83
CA THR A 373 -6.86 -15.72 21.94
C THR A 373 -8.03 -14.95 21.34
N ARG A 374 -8.61 -14.01 22.10
CA ARG A 374 -9.65 -13.11 21.59
C ARG A 374 -9.05 -12.08 20.65
N VAL A 375 -9.43 -12.11 19.38
CA VAL A 375 -8.88 -11.19 18.34
C VAL A 375 -9.82 -10.02 18.02
N ALA A 376 -11.14 -10.21 18.18
CA ALA A 376 -12.12 -9.18 17.88
C ALA A 376 -13.42 -9.32 18.69
N ALA A 377 -14.16 -8.21 18.79
CA ALA A 377 -15.55 -8.18 19.20
C ALA A 377 -16.36 -7.48 18.10
N LEU A 378 -17.44 -8.10 17.65
CA LEU A 378 -18.26 -7.63 16.54
C LEU A 378 -19.66 -7.29 17.04
N PHE A 379 -20.23 -6.22 16.49
CA PHE A 379 -21.50 -5.63 16.89
C PHE A 379 -22.47 -5.53 15.70
N LYS A 380 -23.64 -4.93 15.92
CA LYS A 380 -24.63 -4.64 14.88
C LYS A 380 -23.99 -4.14 13.56
N ASN A 381 -24.49 -4.66 12.45
CA ASN A 381 -24.04 -4.49 11.07
C ASN A 381 -22.67 -5.10 10.72
N SER A 382 -21.97 -5.73 11.66
CA SER A 382 -20.72 -6.44 11.35
C SER A 382 -21.01 -7.76 10.64
N ILE A 383 -20.17 -8.12 9.68
CA ILE A 383 -20.17 -9.45 9.05
C ILE A 383 -19.13 -10.36 9.73
N PHE A 384 -19.46 -11.65 9.87
CA PHE A 384 -18.50 -12.70 10.23
C PHE A 384 -18.74 -13.98 9.44
N GLY A 385 -17.71 -14.81 9.33
CA GLY A 385 -17.75 -16.07 8.59
C GLY A 385 -17.61 -15.93 7.07
N GLU A 386 -17.43 -14.71 6.57
CA GLU A 386 -17.15 -14.35 5.18
C GLU A 386 -15.88 -15.02 4.65
N MET A 387 -14.86 -15.18 5.51
CA MET A 387 -13.56 -15.76 5.14
C MET A 387 -13.71 -17.21 4.67
N ALA A 388 -14.50 -18.00 5.41
CA ALA A 388 -14.81 -19.36 5.02
C ALA A 388 -15.75 -19.41 3.81
N ALA A 389 -16.76 -18.51 3.77
CA ALA A 389 -17.74 -18.50 2.68
C ALA A 389 -17.10 -18.16 1.33
N LEU A 390 -16.20 -17.19 1.27
CA LEU A 390 -15.57 -16.71 0.04
C LEU A 390 -14.22 -17.37 -0.25
N GLY A 391 -13.51 -17.82 0.79
CA GLY A 391 -12.23 -18.52 0.68
C GLY A 391 -12.38 -20.04 0.48
N ASN A 392 -11.49 -20.78 1.14
CA ASN A 392 -11.35 -22.24 0.98
C ASN A 392 -12.42 -23.08 1.71
N GLY A 393 -13.41 -22.45 2.35
CA GLY A 393 -14.46 -23.16 3.09
C GLY A 393 -14.08 -23.58 4.50
N ILE A 394 -12.94 -23.15 5.05
CA ILE A 394 -12.53 -23.45 6.43
C ILE A 394 -12.74 -22.22 7.32
N ARG A 395 -13.30 -22.43 8.51
CA ARG A 395 -13.45 -21.39 9.54
C ARG A 395 -12.08 -21.02 10.09
N THR A 396 -11.68 -19.75 9.89
CA THR A 396 -10.39 -19.21 10.34
C THR A 396 -10.38 -18.84 11.82
N ALA A 397 -11.57 -18.74 12.44
CA ALA A 397 -11.76 -18.38 13.84
C ALA A 397 -13.00 -19.03 14.44
N THR A 398 -13.02 -19.16 15.77
CA THR A 398 -14.20 -19.49 16.57
C THR A 398 -14.96 -18.20 16.86
N VAL A 399 -16.29 -18.22 16.70
CA VAL A 399 -17.17 -17.06 16.96
C VAL A 399 -18.19 -17.46 18.02
N ILE A 400 -18.28 -16.70 19.10
CA ILE A 400 -19.15 -16.97 20.25
C ILE A 400 -20.06 -15.77 20.49
N ALA A 401 -21.35 -16.00 20.71
CA ALA A 401 -22.27 -14.92 21.09
C ALA A 401 -21.98 -14.51 22.54
N SER A 402 -21.45 -13.30 22.76
CA SER A 402 -21.19 -12.77 24.11
C SER A 402 -22.45 -12.19 24.77
N SER A 403 -23.49 -11.93 23.97
CA SER A 403 -24.85 -11.59 24.41
C SER A 403 -25.86 -12.38 23.58
N GLU A 404 -27.15 -12.33 23.93
CA GLU A 404 -28.18 -12.69 22.97
C GLU A 404 -27.96 -11.94 21.66
N THR A 405 -27.91 -12.71 20.56
CA THR A 405 -27.52 -12.20 19.25
C THR A 405 -28.50 -12.68 18.20
N GLU A 406 -28.94 -11.75 17.35
CA GLU A 406 -29.73 -12.05 16.16
C GLU A 406 -28.89 -11.72 14.92
N ALA A 407 -28.75 -12.68 14.01
CA ALA A 407 -27.98 -12.49 12.80
C ALA A 407 -28.70 -13.03 11.57
N ARG A 408 -28.47 -12.39 10.42
CA ARG A 408 -28.95 -12.85 9.11
C ARG A 408 -27.94 -13.79 8.50
N LYS A 409 -28.37 -15.00 8.18
CA LYS A 409 -27.53 -16.03 7.55
C LYS A 409 -27.43 -15.77 6.05
N ILE A 410 -26.21 -15.73 5.55
CA ILE A 410 -25.88 -15.45 4.16
C ILE A 410 -25.15 -16.67 3.57
N PRO A 411 -25.84 -17.52 2.79
CA PRO A 411 -25.20 -18.60 2.04
C PRO A 411 -24.17 -18.08 1.04
N LYS A 412 -23.09 -18.84 0.80
CA LYS A 412 -22.01 -18.50 -0.16
C LYS A 412 -22.54 -17.98 -1.50
N LYS A 413 -23.51 -18.68 -2.10
CA LYS A 413 -24.10 -18.28 -3.40
C LYS A 413 -24.74 -16.88 -3.33
N ILE A 414 -25.46 -16.59 -2.24
CA ILE A 414 -26.07 -15.27 -2.04
C ILE A 414 -24.99 -14.22 -1.79
N LEU A 415 -23.97 -14.54 -1.01
CA LEU A 415 -22.85 -13.62 -0.75
C LEU A 415 -22.09 -13.26 -2.03
N LEU A 416 -21.84 -14.24 -2.92
CA LEU A 416 -21.23 -13.99 -4.23
C LEU A 416 -22.09 -13.07 -5.09
N ASN A 417 -23.41 -13.32 -5.17
CA ASN A 417 -24.33 -12.45 -5.89
C ASN A 417 -24.39 -11.03 -5.29
N MET A 418 -24.27 -10.92 -3.96
CA MET A 418 -24.19 -9.62 -3.29
C MET A 418 -22.92 -8.87 -3.69
N LEU A 419 -21.80 -9.57 -3.85
CA LEU A 419 -20.53 -9.00 -4.35
C LEU A 419 -20.54 -8.71 -5.86
N SER A 420 -21.66 -8.95 -6.54
CA SER A 420 -21.86 -8.47 -7.90
C SER A 420 -22.36 -7.03 -7.98
N GLU A 421 -22.86 -6.50 -6.86
CA GLU A 421 -23.40 -5.14 -6.79
C GLU A 421 -22.31 -4.16 -6.29
N PRO A 422 -21.95 -3.12 -7.06
CA PRO A 422 -20.83 -2.23 -6.73
C PRO A 422 -20.92 -1.58 -5.33
N GLU A 423 -22.12 -1.13 -4.94
CA GLU A 423 -22.37 -0.53 -3.62
C GLU A 423 -22.18 -1.53 -2.48
N THR A 424 -22.51 -2.79 -2.72
CA THR A 424 -22.34 -3.87 -1.74
C THR A 424 -20.88 -4.26 -1.61
N VAL A 425 -20.16 -4.37 -2.72
CA VAL A 425 -18.69 -4.61 -2.71
C VAL A 425 -17.99 -3.50 -1.98
N LYS A 426 -18.32 -2.24 -2.31
CA LYS A 426 -17.81 -1.07 -1.61
C LYS A 426 -18.09 -1.18 -0.12
N TYR A 427 -19.33 -1.44 0.29
CA TYR A 427 -19.66 -1.61 1.71
C TYR A 427 -18.80 -2.69 2.41
N PHE A 428 -18.65 -3.87 1.81
CA PHE A 428 -17.83 -4.95 2.36
C PHE A 428 -16.35 -4.59 2.40
N PHE A 429 -15.81 -4.03 1.33
CA PHE A 429 -14.43 -3.53 1.25
C PHE A 429 -14.16 -2.56 2.42
N LEU A 430 -15.08 -1.64 2.68
CA LEU A 430 -14.93 -0.64 3.75
C LEU A 430 -14.99 -1.27 5.15
N ILE A 431 -15.85 -2.29 5.38
CA ILE A 431 -15.86 -3.05 6.64
C ILE A 431 -14.51 -3.72 6.89
N LEU A 432 -14.00 -4.42 5.87
CA LEU A 432 -12.74 -5.17 5.98
C LEU A 432 -11.56 -4.21 6.22
N CYS A 433 -11.51 -3.09 5.49
CA CYS A 433 -10.52 -2.03 5.70
C CYS A 433 -10.61 -1.43 7.12
N ASN A 434 -11.80 -1.15 7.63
CA ASN A 434 -11.96 -0.65 9.00
C ASN A 434 -11.49 -1.68 10.04
N ARG A 435 -11.75 -2.98 9.81
CA ARG A 435 -11.24 -4.05 10.68
C ARG A 435 -9.71 -4.11 10.67
N ILE A 436 -9.09 -4.02 9.49
CA ILE A 436 -7.62 -3.96 9.34
C ILE A 436 -7.06 -2.77 10.12
N ARG A 437 -7.67 -1.59 9.96
CA ARG A 437 -7.26 -0.37 10.68
C ARG A 437 -7.36 -0.55 12.19
N GLU A 438 -8.48 -1.04 12.71
CA GLU A 438 -8.67 -1.26 14.15
C GLU A 438 -7.62 -2.23 14.71
N MET A 439 -7.26 -3.25 13.95
CA MET A 439 -6.24 -4.21 14.37
C MET A 439 -4.84 -3.59 14.35
N ASN A 440 -4.52 -2.82 13.31
CA ASN A 440 -3.25 -2.10 13.21
C ASN A 440 -3.10 -1.03 14.31
N GLU A 441 -4.16 -0.28 14.63
CA GLU A 441 -4.16 0.70 15.73
C GLU A 441 -3.86 0.03 17.07
N LYS A 442 -4.47 -1.14 17.35
CA LYS A 442 -4.18 -1.88 18.59
C LYS A 442 -2.74 -2.37 18.67
N LEU A 443 -2.22 -2.93 17.58
CA LEU A 443 -0.82 -3.37 17.52
C LEU A 443 0.12 -2.19 17.74
N ALA A 444 -0.17 -1.04 17.11
CA ALA A 444 0.59 0.19 17.28
C ALA A 444 0.56 0.71 18.73
N ASP A 445 -0.61 0.81 19.35
CA ASP A 445 -0.77 1.29 20.73
C ASP A 445 -0.02 0.39 21.73
N ALA A 446 -0.09 -0.92 21.52
CA ALA A 446 0.63 -1.88 22.34
C ALA A 446 2.15 -1.78 22.17
N ASP A 447 2.64 -1.64 20.94
CA ASP A 447 4.07 -1.46 20.67
C ASP A 447 4.60 -0.13 21.23
N ILE A 448 3.82 0.95 21.15
CA ILE A 448 4.16 2.24 21.77
C ILE A 448 4.27 2.06 23.28
N LYS A 449 3.25 1.48 23.92
CA LYS A 449 3.27 1.23 25.38
C LYS A 449 4.48 0.38 25.77
N ARG A 450 4.76 -0.70 25.06
CA ARG A 450 5.93 -1.54 25.33
C ARG A 450 7.25 -0.75 25.25
N LYS A 451 7.41 0.12 24.24
CA LYS A 451 8.60 0.98 24.11
C LYS A 451 8.70 2.00 25.23
N ILE A 452 7.59 2.67 25.58
CA ILE A 452 7.55 3.62 26.70
C ILE A 452 7.97 2.90 28.00
N GLY A 453 7.36 1.74 28.27
CA GLY A 453 7.69 0.92 29.43
C GLY A 453 9.17 0.52 29.47
N GLN A 454 9.73 0.07 28.35
CA GLN A 454 11.14 -0.29 28.28
C GLN A 454 12.04 0.93 28.54
N ASN A 455 11.74 2.09 27.96
CA ASN A 455 12.52 3.31 28.20
C ASN A 455 12.45 3.77 29.66
N ILE A 456 11.29 3.62 30.31
CA ILE A 456 11.15 3.89 31.76
C ILE A 456 12.00 2.91 32.57
N ILE A 457 11.97 1.61 32.25
CA ILE A 457 12.80 0.60 32.93
C ILE A 457 14.28 0.93 32.76
N ASP A 458 14.72 1.21 31.54
CA ASP A 458 16.12 1.53 31.24
C ASP A 458 16.57 2.79 31.99
N LEU A 459 15.73 3.83 32.06
CA LEU A 459 16.00 5.03 32.84
C LEU A 459 16.12 4.72 34.34
N LEU A 460 15.15 4.00 34.91
CA LEU A 460 15.14 3.62 36.32
C LEU A 460 16.32 2.71 36.69
N VAL A 461 16.78 1.85 35.78
CA VAL A 461 17.98 1.02 35.98
C VAL A 461 19.25 1.89 35.97
N ARG A 462 19.35 2.88 35.06
CA ARG A 462 20.47 3.83 35.04
C ARG A 462 20.52 4.68 36.31
N MET A 463 19.37 5.08 36.85
CA MET A 463 19.29 5.82 38.12
C MET A 463 19.91 5.06 39.31
N GLN A 464 20.04 3.74 39.21
CA GLN A 464 20.73 2.95 40.25
C GLN A 464 22.25 3.00 40.15
N ASN A 465 22.80 3.55 39.06
CA ASN A 465 24.23 3.67 38.82
C ASN A 465 24.67 5.13 38.96
N GLU A 466 25.03 5.53 40.18
CA GLU A 466 25.36 6.93 40.53
C GLU A 466 26.38 7.58 39.59
N ARG A 467 27.41 6.83 39.14
CA ARG A 467 28.42 7.33 38.19
C ARG A 467 27.87 7.69 36.80
N GLU A 468 26.94 6.91 36.26
CA GLU A 468 26.33 7.21 34.96
C GLU A 468 25.28 8.32 35.05
N PHE A 469 24.80 8.60 36.27
CA PHE A 469 23.77 9.58 36.55
C PHE A 469 24.36 10.98 36.75
N ASP A 470 25.48 11.11 37.47
CA ASP A 470 26.15 12.40 37.70
C ASP A 470 26.60 13.07 36.38
N ASP A 471 27.02 12.28 35.38
CA ASP A 471 27.37 12.77 34.03
C ASP A 471 26.17 13.39 33.28
N TYR A 472 24.94 13.06 33.68
CA TYR A 472 23.71 13.53 33.06
C TYR A 472 23.28 14.93 33.54
N PHE A 473 23.71 15.31 34.74
CA PHE A 473 23.38 16.59 35.41
C PHE A 473 24.60 17.49 35.60
N ALA A 474 25.54 17.43 34.65
CA ALA A 474 26.77 18.22 34.67
C ALA A 474 26.56 19.75 34.76
N ASP A 475 25.32 20.24 34.75
CA ASP A 475 24.94 21.65 34.93
C ASP A 475 24.58 22.06 36.37
N GLY A 476 24.55 21.13 37.33
CA GLY A 476 24.34 21.43 38.75
C GLY A 476 22.89 21.74 39.13
N SER A 477 21.90 21.29 38.37
CA SER A 477 20.49 21.42 38.71
C SER A 477 20.04 20.44 39.81
N GLU A 478 19.42 20.95 40.89
CA GLU A 478 18.69 20.16 41.90
C GLU A 478 17.31 19.76 41.35
N GLU A 479 17.25 18.80 40.41
CA GLU A 479 15.97 18.29 39.91
C GLU A 479 15.46 17.09 40.74
N THR A 480 14.19 17.17 41.17
CA THR A 480 13.48 16.10 41.89
C THR A 480 13.25 14.89 41.00
N ARG A 481 13.43 13.68 41.53
CA ARG A 481 13.31 12.41 40.77
C ARG A 481 11.87 11.94 40.64
N ASP A 482 10.96 12.85 40.34
CA ASP A 482 9.53 12.61 40.31
C ASP A 482 9.00 12.24 38.90
N ILE A 483 7.67 12.11 38.80
CA ILE A 483 6.99 11.72 37.56
C ILE A 483 7.14 12.79 36.47
N GLU A 484 7.19 14.07 36.84
CA GLU A 484 7.34 15.18 35.89
C GLU A 484 8.74 15.15 35.27
N TRP A 485 9.77 14.91 36.09
CA TRP A 485 11.13 14.72 35.62
C TRP A 485 11.26 13.54 34.65
N VAL A 486 10.69 12.38 34.98
CA VAL A 486 10.71 11.21 34.07
C VAL A 486 10.01 11.53 32.75
N ALA A 487 8.88 12.24 32.80
CA ALA A 487 8.14 12.64 31.60
C ALA A 487 8.94 13.59 30.72
N GLN A 488 9.62 14.58 31.31
CA GLN A 488 10.48 15.53 30.59
C GLN A 488 11.71 14.85 30.01
N SER A 489 12.41 14.05 30.81
CA SER A 489 13.64 13.33 30.42
C SER A 489 13.42 12.38 29.25
N LEU A 490 12.25 11.73 29.19
CA LEU A 490 11.91 10.80 28.12
C LEU A 490 11.09 11.43 26.99
N GLY A 491 10.64 12.69 27.15
CA GLY A 491 9.80 13.38 26.17
C GLY A 491 8.40 12.78 25.98
N TYR A 492 7.84 12.17 27.03
CA TYR A 492 6.49 11.57 27.03
C TYR A 492 5.46 12.44 27.78
N GLU A 493 4.17 12.19 27.58
CA GLU A 493 3.13 12.84 28.38
C GLU A 493 3.08 12.24 29.79
N PHE A 494 2.80 13.08 30.79
CA PHE A 494 2.70 12.69 32.20
C PHE A 494 1.81 11.46 32.43
N LYS A 495 0.66 11.43 31.76
CA LYS A 495 -0.33 10.35 31.86
C LYS A 495 0.21 8.99 31.41
N ASP A 496 1.09 8.95 30.41
CA ASP A 496 1.68 7.70 29.95
C ASP A 496 2.64 7.17 31.02
N ILE A 497 3.50 8.04 31.57
CA ILE A 497 4.43 7.68 32.65
C ILE A 497 3.68 7.19 33.89
N GLU A 498 2.66 7.93 34.32
CA GLU A 498 1.87 7.62 35.53
C GLU A 498 1.25 6.21 35.47
N LEU A 499 0.79 5.78 34.29
CA LEU A 499 0.23 4.44 34.09
C LEU A 499 1.27 3.35 34.37
N PHE A 500 2.50 3.49 33.87
CA PHE A 500 3.57 2.51 34.05
C PHE A 500 4.07 2.50 35.50
N LEU A 501 4.32 3.68 36.07
CA LEU A 501 4.77 3.78 37.46
C LEU A 501 3.73 3.21 38.42
N THR A 502 2.43 3.40 38.16
CA THR A 502 1.37 2.78 38.96
C THR A 502 1.45 1.24 38.95
N GLN A 503 1.76 0.62 37.81
CA GLN A 503 1.94 -0.84 37.75
C GLN A 503 3.21 -1.32 38.47
N LEU A 504 4.33 -0.61 38.31
CA LEU A 504 5.56 -0.88 39.04
C LEU A 504 5.37 -0.74 40.56
N ARG A 505 4.57 0.24 41.01
CA ARG A 505 4.19 0.40 42.42
C ARG A 505 3.33 -0.76 42.91
N LYS A 506 2.30 -1.17 42.15
CA LYS A 506 1.44 -2.30 42.51
C LYS A 506 2.22 -3.62 42.66
N THR A 507 3.26 -3.79 41.85
CA THR A 507 4.15 -4.96 41.90
C THR A 507 5.28 -4.82 42.93
N LYS A 508 5.31 -3.71 43.68
CA LYS A 508 6.33 -3.37 44.69
C LYS A 508 7.75 -3.33 44.13
N ILE A 509 7.90 -2.95 42.86
CA ILE A 509 9.20 -2.75 42.20
C ILE A 509 9.76 -1.37 42.54
N ILE A 510 8.88 -0.37 42.60
CA ILE A 510 9.21 1.00 43.00
C ILE A 510 8.31 1.48 44.14
N ILE A 511 8.76 2.49 44.86
CA ILE A 511 7.98 3.28 45.81
C ILE A 511 8.10 4.77 45.48
N LEU A 512 7.14 5.55 45.94
CA LEU A 512 7.23 7.01 45.96
C LEU A 512 7.38 7.45 47.42
N ASP A 513 8.32 8.32 47.70
CA ASP A 513 8.46 8.92 49.04
C ASP A 513 7.47 10.07 49.28
N GLU A 514 7.61 10.77 50.40
CA GLU A 514 6.76 11.91 50.78
C GLU A 514 6.84 13.08 49.80
N ASN A 515 7.98 13.23 49.11
CA ASN A 515 8.23 14.23 48.08
C ASN A 515 7.84 13.75 46.68
N LYS A 516 7.27 12.54 46.56
CA LYS A 516 6.92 11.85 45.31
C LYS A 516 8.13 11.46 44.44
N GLU A 517 9.32 11.37 45.02
CA GLU A 517 10.48 10.87 44.30
C GLU A 517 10.40 9.35 44.09
N ILE A 518 10.86 8.90 42.95
CA ILE A 518 10.80 7.50 42.55
C ILE A 518 12.02 6.76 43.08
N HIS A 519 11.78 5.78 43.95
CA HIS A 519 12.82 4.90 44.50
C HIS A 519 12.61 3.47 43.99
N VAL A 520 13.66 2.88 43.41
CA VAL A 520 13.64 1.48 42.96
C VAL A 520 13.91 0.54 44.14
N PHE A 521 12.87 -0.13 44.60
CA PHE A 521 12.93 -1.04 45.75
C PHE A 521 13.46 -2.44 45.38
N ASN A 522 13.22 -2.91 44.14
CA ASN A 522 13.67 -4.24 43.69
C ASN A 522 14.27 -4.19 42.27
N ALA A 523 15.58 -4.02 42.22
CA ALA A 523 16.38 -3.92 40.97
C ALA A 523 16.26 -5.15 40.07
N GLU A 524 16.31 -6.35 40.65
CA GLU A 524 16.28 -7.61 39.92
C GLU A 524 14.92 -7.84 39.25
N LYS A 525 13.83 -7.55 39.97
CA LYS A 525 12.48 -7.56 39.39
C LYS A 525 12.30 -6.49 38.33
N LEU A 526 12.88 -5.30 38.50
CA LEU A 526 12.79 -4.23 37.51
C LEU A 526 13.44 -4.66 36.18
N ARG A 527 14.64 -5.25 36.22
CA ARG A 527 15.36 -5.73 35.03
C ARG A 527 14.64 -6.87 34.30
N ASN A 528 13.93 -7.71 35.05
CA ASN A 528 13.17 -8.84 34.53
C ASN A 528 11.68 -8.51 34.31
N PHE A 529 11.26 -7.26 34.50
CA PHE A 529 9.86 -6.88 34.39
C PHE A 529 9.44 -6.87 32.92
N SER A 530 8.67 -7.88 32.51
CA SER A 530 7.95 -7.81 31.25
C SER A 530 6.63 -7.09 31.44
N PHE A 531 6.43 -6.00 30.72
CA PHE A 531 5.14 -5.31 30.73
C PHE A 531 4.06 -6.18 30.06
N THR A 532 3.29 -6.90 30.85
CA THR A 532 2.02 -7.49 30.41
C THR A 532 0.95 -6.41 30.43
N ILE A 533 0.35 -6.13 29.27
CA ILE A 533 -0.72 -5.14 29.14
C ILE A 533 -2.00 -5.72 29.75
N ASP A 534 -2.17 -5.61 31.07
CA ASP A 534 -3.45 -5.97 31.70
C ASP A 534 -4.46 -4.81 31.53
N ILE A 535 -5.25 -4.85 30.45
CA ILE A 535 -6.21 -3.78 30.08
C ILE A 535 -7.55 -3.93 30.84
N THR A 536 -7.55 -4.57 32.01
CA THR A 536 -8.77 -4.84 32.78
C THR A 536 -9.31 -3.64 33.56
N ASN A 537 -8.48 -2.66 33.92
CA ASN A 537 -8.92 -1.45 34.64
C ASN A 537 -9.17 -0.24 33.75
#